data_AF-A0A2V3VWZ6-F1
#
_entry.id   AF-A0A2V3VWZ6-F1
#
_cell.length_a   1.000
_cell.length_b   1.000
_cell.length_c   1.000
_cell.angle_alpha   90.00
_cell.angle_beta   90.00
_cell.angle_gamma   90.00
#
_symmetry.space_group_name_H-M   'P 1'
#
loop_
_entity.id
_entity.type
_entity.pdbx_description
1 polymer ?
#
loop_
_entity_poly.entity_id
_entity_poly.type
_entity_poly.pdbx_seq_one_letter_code
_entity_poly.pdbx_strand_id
1 'polypeptide(L)'
;MISAYNPCSQLQSNEDNLDAHESLKHCLSRHSYPMIESLNIDPTGIWPTEKSFFVPGLDLDIARSLGQQFNQNAIVWIGSDAIPRLILLR
;
A
#
# COMPACT_ATOMS: atom_id res chain seq x y z
N MET A 1 4.58 4.33 -0.04
CA MET A 1 3.14 4.04 0.06
C MET A 1 2.92 2.57 -0.22
N ILE A 2 2.03 1.97 0.57
CA ILE A 2 1.64 0.57 0.44
C ILE A 2 0.13 0.46 0.60
N SER A 3 -0.49 -0.38 -0.22
CA SER A 3 -1.93 -0.67 -0.21
C SER A 3 -2.13 -2.18 -0.11
N ALA A 4 -3.30 -2.58 0.39
CA ALA A 4 -3.79 -3.95 0.32
C ALA A 4 -5.06 -4.07 -0.56
N TYR A 5 -5.55 -2.95 -1.09
CA TYR A 5 -6.74 -2.93 -1.93
C TYR A 5 -6.46 -3.56 -3.29
N ASN A 6 -7.51 -4.16 -3.87
CA ASN A 6 -7.57 -4.66 -5.24
C ASN A 6 -6.32 -5.47 -5.65
N PRO A 7 -5.97 -6.55 -4.92
CA PRO A 7 -4.80 -7.38 -5.21
C PRO A 7 -4.77 -7.79 -6.68
N CYS A 8 -3.57 -7.75 -7.26
CA CYS A 8 -3.33 -8.00 -8.69
C CYS A 8 -4.12 -7.06 -9.62
N SER A 9 -4.51 -5.87 -9.14
CA SER A 9 -5.41 -4.93 -9.83
C SER A 9 -6.76 -5.55 -10.21
N GLN A 10 -7.24 -6.49 -9.40
CA GLN A 10 -8.57 -7.09 -9.55
C GLN A 10 -9.54 -6.42 -8.57
N LEU A 11 -10.61 -5.84 -9.10
CA LEU A 11 -11.63 -5.18 -8.28
C LEU A 11 -12.21 -6.17 -7.27
N GLN A 12 -12.11 -5.83 -5.99
CA GLN A 12 -12.71 -6.58 -4.89
C GLN A 12 -13.93 -5.85 -4.33
N SER A 13 -14.68 -6.54 -3.47
CA SER A 13 -15.72 -5.87 -2.68
C SER A 13 -15.10 -4.85 -1.71
N ASN A 14 -15.91 -3.88 -1.26
CA ASN A 14 -15.46 -2.92 -0.27
C ASN A 14 -15.14 -3.59 1.08
N GLU A 15 -15.85 -4.66 1.44
CA GLU A 15 -15.62 -5.42 2.67
C GLU A 15 -14.27 -6.13 2.63
N ASP A 16 -13.99 -6.89 1.55
CA ASP A 16 -12.71 -7.59 1.37
C ASP A 16 -11.52 -6.61 1.38
N ASN A 17 -11.68 -5.46 0.73
CA ASN A 17 -10.65 -4.41 0.71
C ASN A 17 -10.41 -3.82 2.11
N LEU A 18 -11.47 -3.57 2.89
CA LEU A 18 -11.35 -3.07 4.26
C LEU A 18 -10.66 -4.09 5.18
N ASP A 19 -11.01 -5.36 5.08
CA ASP A 19 -10.39 -6.44 5.85
C ASP A 19 -8.90 -6.60 5.50
N ALA A 20 -8.55 -6.49 4.21
CA ALA A 20 -7.18 -6.51 3.75
C ALA A 20 -6.38 -5.29 4.28
N HIS A 21 -7.00 -4.11 4.35
CA HIS A 21 -6.38 -2.89 4.88
C HIS A 21 -6.14 -2.95 6.39
N GLU A 22 -7.09 -3.46 7.17
CA GLU A 22 -6.87 -3.68 8.60
C GLU A 22 -5.78 -4.76 8.85
N SER A 23 -5.73 -5.79 8.00
CA SER A 23 -4.66 -6.79 8.03
C SER A 23 -3.28 -6.16 7.73
N LEU A 24 -3.19 -5.26 6.75
CA LEU A 24 -1.98 -4.51 6.44
C LEU A 24 -1.58 -3.60 7.60
N LYS A 25 -2.53 -2.89 8.19
CA LYS A 25 -2.32 -2.04 9.37
C LYS A 25 -1.76 -2.84 10.54
N HIS A 26 -2.29 -4.03 10.80
CA HIS A 26 -1.78 -4.94 11.84
C HIS A 26 -0.37 -5.44 11.52
N CYS A 27 -0.04 -5.69 10.25
CA CYS A 27 1.34 -6.05 9.87
C CYS A 27 2.30 -4.88 10.08
N LEU A 28 1.89 -3.67 9.69
CA LEU A 28 2.68 -2.45 9.83
C LEU A 28 2.89 -2.05 11.30
N SER A 29 1.91 -2.25 12.18
CA SER A 29 2.00 -1.90 13.61
C SER A 29 3.04 -2.72 14.37
N ARG A 30 3.50 -3.84 13.81
CA ARG A 30 4.63 -4.63 14.35
C ARG A 30 5.98 -3.93 14.14
N HIS A 31 6.01 -2.89 13.32
CA HIS A 31 7.17 -2.06 13.10
C HIS A 31 7.01 -0.72 13.82
N SER A 32 8.11 -0.14 14.29
CA SER A 32 8.10 1.16 15.01
C SER A 32 8.09 2.37 14.08
N TYR A 33 7.60 2.22 12.85
CA TYR A 33 7.56 3.32 11.88
C TYR A 33 6.31 4.20 12.08
N PRO A 34 6.40 5.51 11.84
CA PRO A 34 5.23 6.35 11.71
C PRO A 34 4.34 5.86 10.58
N MET A 35 3.03 5.82 10.80
CA MET A 35 2.04 5.41 9.81
C MET A 35 1.03 6.53 9.61
N ILE A 36 0.85 6.93 8.35
CA ILE A 36 -0.13 7.93 7.94
C ILE A 36 -1.12 7.23 7.00
N GLU A 37 -2.38 7.14 7.43
CA GLU A 37 -3.43 6.64 6.55
C GLU A 37 -3.65 7.62 5.38
N SER A 38 -3.80 7.08 4.18
CA SER A 38 -3.85 7.83 2.93
C SER A 38 -4.98 7.29 2.05
N LEU A 39 -5.46 8.14 1.13
CA LEU A 39 -6.50 7.79 0.17
C LEU A 39 -5.95 7.90 -1.25
N ASN A 40 -6.22 6.89 -2.07
CA ASN A 40 -6.04 6.95 -3.51
C ASN A 40 -7.41 7.28 -4.12
N ILE A 41 -7.48 8.40 -4.83
CA ILE A 41 -8.71 8.91 -5.43
C ILE A 41 -8.51 8.92 -6.93
N ASP A 42 -9.36 8.20 -7.65
CA ASP A 42 -9.44 8.31 -9.09
C ASP A 42 -10.16 9.62 -9.47
N PRO A 43 -9.48 10.58 -10.13
CA PRO A 43 -10.09 11.85 -10.49
C PRO A 43 -11.25 11.70 -11.50
N THR A 44 -11.33 10.57 -12.20
CA THR A 44 -12.41 10.26 -13.13
C THR A 44 -13.60 9.54 -12.48
N GLY A 45 -13.43 9.05 -11.25
CA GLY A 45 -14.46 8.34 -10.49
C GLY A 45 -14.83 6.97 -11.05
N ILE A 46 -14.00 6.37 -11.92
CA ILE A 46 -14.20 5.02 -12.43
C ILE A 46 -13.92 3.99 -11.33
N TRP A 47 -12.90 4.24 -10.51
CA TRP A 47 -12.55 3.43 -9.36
C TRP A 47 -13.06 4.02 -8.04
N PRO A 48 -13.50 3.17 -7.10
CA PRO A 48 -13.83 3.62 -5.75
C PRO A 48 -12.58 4.16 -5.05
N THR A 49 -12.77 5.06 -4.08
CA THR A 49 -11.67 5.52 -3.23
C THR A 49 -11.03 4.35 -2.49
N GLU A 50 -9.71 4.23 -2.59
CA GLU A 50 -8.95 3.16 -1.96
C GLU A 50 -8.14 3.68 -0.78
N LYS A 51 -8.06 2.91 0.30
CA LYS A 51 -7.20 3.24 1.44
C LYS A 51 -5.80 2.68 1.24
N SER A 52 -4.82 3.37 1.80
CA SER A 52 -3.42 2.94 1.81
C SER A 52 -2.69 3.54 3.01
N PHE A 53 -1.42 3.20 3.17
CA PHE A 53 -0.53 3.79 4.17
C PHE A 53 0.70 4.43 3.51
N PHE A 54 0.99 5.65 3.93
CA PHE A 54 2.32 6.23 3.81
C PHE A 54 3.09 5.96 5.09
N VAL A 55 4.25 5.29 4.96
CA VAL A 55 5.07 4.81 6.09
C VAL A 55 6.48 5.35 5.91
N PRO A 56 6.78 6.57 6.40
CA PRO A 56 8.12 7.16 6.30
C PRO A 56 9.17 6.31 6.98
N GLY A 57 10.34 6.17 6.35
CA GLY A 57 11.45 5.40 6.89
C GLY A 57 11.30 3.89 6.79
N LEU A 58 10.19 3.38 6.22
CA LEU A 58 10.04 1.95 5.95
C LEU A 58 11.12 1.48 4.96
N ASP A 59 11.87 0.47 5.39
CA ASP A 59 12.90 -0.15 4.58
C ASP A 59 12.33 -0.73 3.28
N LEU A 60 13.11 -0.67 2.20
CA LEU A 60 12.66 -1.11 0.88
C LEU A 60 12.35 -2.62 0.85
N ASP A 61 13.15 -3.46 1.49
CA ASP A 61 12.95 -4.91 1.45
C ASP A 61 11.71 -5.30 2.28
N ILE A 62 11.47 -4.61 3.39
CA ILE A 62 10.22 -4.76 4.17
C ILE A 62 9.03 -4.31 3.33
N ALA A 63 9.11 -3.15 2.68
CA ALA A 63 8.04 -2.63 1.83
C ALA A 63 7.73 -3.57 0.66
N ARG A 64 8.75 -4.15 0.03
CA ARG A 64 8.59 -5.16 -1.04
C ARG A 64 7.92 -6.42 -0.52
N SER A 65 8.37 -6.93 0.64
CA SER A 65 7.81 -8.13 1.26
C SER A 65 6.33 -7.96 1.60
N LEU A 66 5.96 -6.82 2.20
CA LEU A 66 4.57 -6.50 2.48
C LEU A 66 3.75 -6.34 1.19
N GLY A 67 4.29 -5.63 0.18
CA GLY A 67 3.58 -5.46 -1.09
C GLY A 67 3.32 -6.80 -1.78
N GLN A 68 4.27 -7.73 -1.73
CA GLN A 68 4.11 -9.09 -2.25
C GLN A 68 3.10 -9.89 -1.43
N GLN A 69 3.14 -9.80 -0.10
CA GLN A 69 2.19 -10.46 0.80
C GLN A 69 0.74 -10.05 0.49
N PHE A 70 0.50 -8.77 0.18
CA PHE A 70 -0.82 -8.25 -0.18
C PHE A 70 -1.07 -8.25 -1.70
N ASN A 71 -0.31 -9.04 -2.46
CA ASN A 71 -0.47 -9.23 -3.89
C ASN A 71 -0.57 -7.92 -4.68
N GLN A 72 0.22 -6.90 -4.31
CA GLN A 72 0.34 -5.68 -5.08
C GLN A 72 1.22 -5.91 -6.31
N ASN A 73 0.91 -5.21 -7.40
CA ASN A 73 1.73 -5.24 -8.62
C ASN A 73 3.02 -4.42 -8.43
N ALA A 74 2.92 -3.33 -7.69
CA ALA A 74 4.02 -2.42 -7.42
C ALA A 74 3.80 -1.66 -6.11
N ILE A 75 4.86 -1.02 -5.61
CA ILE A 75 4.79 -0.03 -4.52
C ILE A 75 5.46 1.27 -4.97
N VAL A 76 5.06 2.39 -4.36
CA VAL A 76 5.80 3.65 -4.49
C VAL A 76 6.69 3.81 -3.27
N TRP A 77 8.01 3.83 -3.47
CA TRP A 77 8.99 3.99 -2.40
C TRP A 77 9.82 5.27 -2.60
N ILE A 78 10.14 5.94 -1.50
CA ILE A 78 10.89 7.19 -1.50
C ILE A 78 12.12 6.98 -0.62
N GLY A 79 13.31 7.14 -1.22
CA GLY A 79 14.58 7.04 -0.53
C GLY A 79 15.02 8.36 0.10
N SER A 80 16.27 8.38 0.58
CA SER A 80 16.88 9.58 1.17
C SER A 80 17.03 10.76 0.20
N ASP A 81 16.93 10.51 -1.11
CA ASP A 81 16.96 11.53 -2.14
C ASP A 81 15.60 12.19 -2.40
N ALA A 82 14.56 11.79 -1.66
CA ALA A 82 13.19 12.27 -1.78
C ALA A 82 12.54 12.05 -3.16
N ILE A 83 13.12 11.20 -4.01
CA ILE A 83 12.57 10.89 -5.33
C ILE A 83 11.66 9.65 -5.22
N PRO A 84 10.36 9.76 -5.55
CA PRO A 84 9.46 8.62 -5.60
C PRO A 84 9.82 7.68 -6.75
N ARG A 85 9.90 6.39 -6.44
CA ARG A 85 10.16 5.32 -7.41
C ARG A 85 9.04 4.30 -7.37
N LEU A 86 8.59 3.88 -8.54
CA LEU A 86 7.72 2.74 -8.69
C LEU A 86 8.58 1.47 -8.68
N ILE A 87 8.38 0.61 -7.69
CA ILE A 87 9.10 -0.65 -7.55
C ILE A 87 8.15 -1.77 -7.94
N LEU A 88 8.45 -2.45 -9.05
CA LEU A 88 7.70 -3.62 -9.49
C LEU A 88 7.97 -4.82 -8.59
N LEU A 89 6.91 -5.56 -8.26
CA LEU A 89 6.98 -6.73 -7.37
C LEU A 89 6.79 -8.05 -8.12
N ARG A 90 6.45 -7.96 -9.40
CA ARG A 90 6.24 -9.03 -10.36
C ARG A 90 6.51 -8.52 -11.77
#